data_AF-A0A433CHH8-F1
#
_entry.id   AF-A0A433CHH8-F1
#
_cell.length_a   1.000
_cell.length_b   1.000
_cell.length_c   1.000
_cell.angle_alpha   90.00
_cell.angle_beta   90.00
_cell.angle_gamma   90.00
#
_symmetry.space_group_name_H-M   'P 1'
#
loop_
_entity.id
_entity.type
_entity.pdbx_description
1 polymer ?
#
loop_
_entity_poly.entity_id
_entity_poly.type
_entity_poly.pdbx_seq_one_letter_code
_entity_poly.pdbx_strand_id
1 'polypeptide(L)'
;MIEIEIKVLRLFYGLLMSQPTMNRAYDCLKVLFEKTIENYENGFEEKVTYSRQQLKVAVDGKLSAERMDSKELGKWINDSRLNDFLKCSIQRHRTVFDELGYIPFVNTNDTKGGKGNERIYWLEIKKITAEVDENHETSEDNIVHYERSNPADIKLSWLYKFIFKNGELRNKSLRGLLMITVLFSSVIGWAAYVFIFSLVLVQDEQSFTSLDLFWITCLGFFSFIMFKYWAIPLWNLPEHRVIKAPMSLISFAEDHADLEMYRDKDRNQITRVTKFKGTCPICTSDVILKDGKPDQKMPLVGRCVESPFAHVYSFDRVTLKGKQIK
;
A
#
# COMPACT_ATOMS: atom_id res chain seq x y z
N MET A 1 33.44 -26.01 2.80
CA MET A 1 32.80 -24.71 2.51
C MET A 1 31.32 -24.94 2.21
N ILE A 2 31.00 -25.72 1.17
CA ILE A 2 29.64 -26.10 0.75
C ILE A 2 28.74 -26.61 1.90
N GLU A 3 29.24 -27.50 2.75
CA GLU A 3 28.43 -28.06 3.86
C GLU A 3 28.00 -26.99 4.90
N ILE A 4 28.86 -26.00 5.16
CA ILE A 4 28.53 -24.86 6.03
C ILE A 4 27.52 -23.95 5.33
N GLU A 5 27.69 -23.71 4.03
CA GLU A 5 26.78 -22.88 3.23
C GLU A 5 25.37 -23.47 3.19
N ILE A 6 25.23 -24.76 2.90
CA ILE A 6 23.94 -25.46 2.92
C ILE A 6 23.30 -25.37 4.30
N LYS A 7 24.07 -25.57 5.38
CA LYS A 7 23.56 -25.49 6.75
C LYS A 7 23.00 -24.10 7.07
N VAL A 8 23.72 -23.05 6.69
CA VAL A 8 23.29 -21.64 6.87
C VAL A 8 22.04 -21.36 6.04
N LEU A 9 22.01 -21.78 4.76
CA LEU A 9 20.85 -21.57 3.89
C LEU A 9 19.61 -22.32 4.40
N ARG A 10 19.74 -23.57 4.85
CA ARG A 10 18.62 -24.35 5.41
C ARG A 10 18.09 -23.72 6.69
N LEU A 11 18.98 -23.27 7.58
CA LEU A 11 18.58 -22.61 8.82
C LEU A 11 17.83 -21.30 8.50
N PHE A 12 18.35 -20.50 7.57
CA PHE A 12 17.70 -19.26 7.13
C PHE A 12 16.33 -19.54 6.51
N TYR A 13 16.26 -20.52 5.62
CA TYR A 13 15.02 -20.93 4.97
C TYR A 13 14.00 -21.44 5.99
N GLY A 14 14.42 -22.22 6.99
CA GLY A 14 13.56 -22.65 8.09
C GLY A 14 13.00 -21.49 8.90
N LEU A 15 13.84 -20.50 9.24
CA LEU A 15 13.40 -19.28 9.92
C LEU A 15 12.42 -18.47 9.07
N LEU A 16 12.72 -18.31 7.78
CA LEU A 16 11.85 -17.66 6.81
C LEU A 16 10.47 -18.33 6.78
N MET A 17 10.44 -19.66 6.63
CA MET A 17 9.21 -20.45 6.55
C MET A 17 8.40 -20.48 7.86
N SER A 18 9.05 -20.25 9.01
CA SER A 18 8.36 -20.14 10.30
C SER A 18 7.50 -18.87 10.42
N GLN A 19 7.72 -17.88 9.55
CA GLN A 19 7.04 -16.59 9.56
C GLN A 19 6.51 -16.25 8.16
N PRO A 20 5.42 -16.89 7.72
CA PRO A 20 4.80 -16.56 6.44
C PRO A 20 4.30 -15.11 6.47
N THR A 21 4.62 -14.34 5.42
CA THR A 21 4.19 -12.94 5.27
C THR A 21 3.62 -12.72 3.87
N MET A 22 2.63 -11.85 3.73
CA MET A 22 2.09 -11.47 2.42
C MET A 22 3.00 -10.42 1.76
N ASN A 23 4.23 -10.83 1.42
CA ASN A 23 5.24 -9.97 0.82
C ASN A 23 5.87 -10.65 -0.40
N ARG A 24 5.92 -9.93 -1.53
CA ARG A 24 6.54 -10.43 -2.77
C ARG A 24 8.02 -10.76 -2.60
N ALA A 25 8.72 -10.00 -1.75
CA ALA A 25 10.13 -10.28 -1.45
C ALA A 25 10.28 -11.60 -0.72
N TYR A 26 9.38 -11.91 0.23
CA TYR A 26 9.32 -13.20 0.91
C TYR A 26 9.11 -14.35 -0.09
N ASP A 27 8.12 -14.23 -0.98
CA ASP A 27 7.83 -15.28 -1.98
C ASP A 27 9.00 -15.50 -2.95
N CYS A 28 9.64 -14.41 -3.40
CA CYS A 28 10.81 -14.51 -4.27
C CYS A 28 12.00 -15.14 -3.56
N LEU A 29 12.27 -14.76 -2.31
CA LEU A 29 13.35 -15.34 -1.51
C LEU A 29 13.11 -16.82 -1.26
N LYS A 30 11.87 -17.23 -0.95
CA LYS A 30 11.50 -18.64 -0.79
C LYS A 30 11.93 -19.48 -2.00
N VAL A 31 11.60 -19.01 -3.21
CA VAL A 31 12.02 -19.68 -4.47
C VAL A 31 13.54 -19.72 -4.59
N LEU A 32 14.23 -18.61 -4.32
CA LEU A 32 15.70 -18.55 -4.40
C LEU A 32 16.36 -19.54 -3.42
N PHE A 33 15.91 -19.59 -2.17
CA PHE A 33 16.46 -20.48 -1.15
C PHE A 33 16.18 -21.95 -1.48
N GLU A 34 14.94 -22.32 -1.80
CA GLU A 34 14.57 -23.70 -2.16
C GLU A 34 15.46 -24.23 -3.28
N LYS A 35 15.58 -23.45 -4.36
CA LYS A 35 16.29 -23.89 -5.56
C LYS A 35 17.80 -23.90 -5.38
N THR A 36 18.33 -22.96 -4.61
CA THR A 36 19.76 -22.95 -4.28
C THR A 36 20.12 -24.15 -3.39
N ILE A 37 19.28 -24.47 -2.39
CA ILE A 37 19.47 -25.66 -1.53
C ILE A 37 19.39 -26.95 -2.36
N GLU A 38 18.38 -27.10 -3.22
CA GLU A 38 18.21 -28.27 -4.10
C GLU A 38 19.42 -28.46 -5.04
N ASN A 39 19.96 -27.38 -5.59
CA ASN A 39 21.12 -27.44 -6.47
C ASN A 39 22.38 -27.92 -5.75
N TYR A 40 22.63 -27.41 -4.55
CA TYR A 40 23.74 -27.87 -3.72
C TYR A 40 23.57 -29.33 -3.25
N GLU A 41 22.34 -29.76 -2.95
CA GLU A 41 22.03 -31.16 -2.60
C GLU A 41 22.27 -32.13 -3.75
N ASN A 42 22.01 -31.68 -4.98
CA ASN A 42 22.30 -32.44 -6.20
C ASN A 42 23.79 -32.44 -6.60
N GLY A 43 24.65 -31.79 -5.82
CA GLY A 43 26.10 -31.77 -6.02
C GLY A 43 26.60 -30.78 -7.08
N PHE A 44 25.75 -29.84 -7.52
CA PHE A 44 26.16 -28.79 -8.45
C PHE A 44 26.73 -27.59 -7.67
N GLU A 45 27.94 -27.17 -8.03
CA GLU A 45 28.61 -25.99 -7.45
C GLU A 45 28.27 -24.68 -8.18
N GLU A 46 27.57 -24.77 -9.32
CA GLU A 46 27.18 -23.59 -10.09
C GLU A 46 26.09 -22.79 -9.36
N LYS A 47 26.20 -21.45 -9.43
CA LYS A 47 25.25 -20.55 -8.79
C LYS A 47 23.91 -20.61 -9.52
N VAL A 48 22.83 -20.85 -8.79
CA VAL A 48 21.48 -20.81 -9.35
C VAL A 48 21.08 -19.36 -9.54
N THR A 49 20.94 -18.98 -10.81
CA THR A 49 20.64 -17.60 -11.22
C THR A 49 19.22 -17.48 -11.72
N TYR A 50 18.51 -16.45 -11.27
CA TYR A 50 17.14 -16.16 -11.70
C TYR A 50 16.99 -14.75 -12.24
N SER A 51 16.29 -14.60 -13.36
CA SER A 51 15.82 -13.29 -13.82
C SER A 51 14.51 -12.88 -13.13
N ARG A 52 14.18 -11.58 -13.19
CA ARG A 52 12.88 -11.08 -12.64
C ARG A 52 11.68 -11.82 -13.23
N GLN A 53 11.75 -12.16 -14.53
CA GLN A 53 10.67 -12.89 -15.20
C GLN A 53 10.55 -14.30 -14.65
N GLN A 54 11.68 -15.02 -14.48
CA GLN A 54 11.68 -16.37 -13.93
C GLN A 54 11.15 -16.40 -12.50
N LEU A 55 11.52 -15.44 -11.65
CA LEU A 55 10.96 -15.29 -10.30
C LEU A 55 9.44 -15.05 -10.35
N LYS A 56 8.98 -14.17 -11.26
CA LYS A 56 7.54 -13.91 -11.42
C LYS A 56 6.77 -15.14 -11.90
N VAL A 57 7.33 -15.93 -12.82
CA VAL A 57 6.73 -17.19 -13.27
C VAL A 57 6.63 -18.17 -12.10
N ALA A 58 7.65 -18.25 -11.26
CA ALA A 58 7.66 -19.15 -10.11
C ALA A 58 6.65 -18.75 -9.03
N VAL A 59 6.46 -17.45 -8.79
CA VAL A 59 5.55 -16.93 -7.74
C VAL A 59 4.11 -16.77 -8.22
N ASP A 60 3.88 -16.10 -9.34
CA ASP A 60 2.54 -15.71 -9.83
C ASP A 60 2.04 -16.60 -10.99
N GLY A 61 2.88 -17.50 -11.51
CA GLY A 61 2.58 -18.33 -12.68
C GLY A 61 2.86 -17.68 -14.03
N LYS A 62 2.98 -18.52 -15.08
CA LYS A 62 3.42 -18.13 -16.43
C LYS A 62 2.55 -17.07 -17.10
N LEU A 63 1.23 -17.20 -16.98
CA LEU A 63 0.26 -16.26 -17.59
C LEU A 63 0.34 -14.84 -17.00
N SER A 64 0.72 -14.70 -15.73
CA SER A 64 0.89 -13.40 -15.07
C SER A 64 2.19 -12.73 -15.51
N ALA A 65 3.25 -13.51 -15.71
CA ALA A 65 4.55 -13.01 -16.11
C ALA A 65 4.59 -12.48 -17.55
N GLU A 66 3.96 -13.18 -18.50
CA GLU A 66 3.95 -12.80 -19.92
C GLU A 66 3.17 -11.51 -20.20
N ARG A 67 2.24 -11.12 -19.32
CA ARG A 67 1.42 -9.91 -19.48
C ARG A 67 2.10 -8.63 -19.00
N MET A 68 3.21 -8.73 -18.27
CA MET A 68 3.84 -7.60 -17.60
C MET A 68 5.05 -7.09 -18.38
N ASP A 69 5.13 -5.78 -18.64
CA ASP A 69 6.29 -5.20 -19.31
C ASP A 69 7.52 -5.15 -18.39
N SER A 70 8.70 -5.15 -18.99
CA SER A 70 10.02 -5.01 -18.36
C SER A 70 10.11 -3.89 -17.31
N LYS A 71 9.47 -2.74 -17.57
CA LYS A 71 9.44 -1.61 -16.64
C LYS A 71 8.57 -1.88 -15.40
N GLU A 72 7.44 -2.55 -15.59
CA GLU A 72 6.55 -2.94 -14.49
C GLU A 72 7.16 -4.05 -13.64
N LEU A 73 7.88 -4.99 -14.27
CA LEU A 73 8.67 -6.00 -13.58
C LEU A 73 9.74 -5.39 -12.66
N GLY A 74 10.40 -4.32 -13.10
CA GLY A 74 11.36 -3.58 -12.28
C GLY A 74 10.72 -2.91 -11.06
N LYS A 75 9.45 -2.48 -11.15
CA LYS A 75 8.67 -1.97 -10.02
C LYS A 75 8.11 -3.08 -9.13
N TRP A 76 7.90 -4.27 -9.69
CA TRP A 76 7.37 -5.44 -8.99
C TRP A 76 8.38 -5.96 -7.96
N ILE A 77 9.63 -6.19 -8.37
CA ILE A 77 10.73 -6.60 -7.47
C ILE A 77 12.08 -5.98 -7.89
N ASN A 78 12.86 -5.56 -6.90
CA ASN A 78 14.22 -5.04 -7.08
C ASN A 78 15.16 -5.58 -5.99
N ASP A 79 16.46 -5.38 -6.21
CA ASP A 79 17.55 -5.79 -5.34
C ASP A 79 17.46 -5.16 -3.95
N SER A 80 17.09 -3.88 -3.86
CA SER A 80 16.85 -3.22 -2.56
C SER A 80 15.80 -3.97 -1.76
N ARG A 81 14.59 -4.19 -2.29
CA ARG A 81 13.50 -4.85 -1.57
C ARG A 81 13.85 -6.26 -1.10
N LEU A 82 14.54 -7.04 -1.92
CA LEU A 82 14.98 -8.39 -1.54
C LEU A 82 15.99 -8.32 -0.38
N ASN A 83 16.99 -7.45 -0.50
CA ASN A 83 18.02 -7.30 0.52
C ASN A 83 17.51 -6.60 1.79
N ASP A 84 16.57 -5.67 1.69
CA ASP A 84 15.94 -5.00 2.83
C ASP A 84 15.08 -6.00 3.61
N PHE A 85 14.33 -6.87 2.93
CA PHE A 85 13.59 -7.95 3.57
C PHE A 85 14.54 -8.94 4.27
N LEU A 86 15.64 -9.32 3.61
CA LEU A 86 16.66 -10.18 4.22
C LEU A 86 17.27 -9.54 5.46
N LYS A 87 17.67 -8.26 5.39
CA LYS A 87 18.20 -7.50 6.53
C LYS A 87 17.22 -7.48 7.70
N CYS A 88 15.95 -7.17 7.45
CA CYS A 88 14.92 -7.17 8.50
C CYS A 88 14.77 -8.56 9.14
N SER A 89 14.82 -9.61 8.33
CA SER A 89 14.73 -11.00 8.79
C SER A 89 15.96 -11.40 9.61
N ILE A 90 17.16 -11.00 9.18
CA ILE A 90 18.42 -11.21 9.90
C ILE A 90 18.39 -10.47 11.24
N GLN A 91 18.02 -9.19 11.25
CA GLN A 91 17.99 -8.35 12.44
C GLN A 91 17.02 -8.90 13.50
N ARG A 92 15.88 -9.46 13.08
CA ARG A 92 14.92 -10.12 13.98
C ARG A 92 15.49 -11.36 14.68
N HIS A 93 16.39 -12.08 14.01
CA HIS A 93 17.02 -13.30 14.51
C HIS A 93 18.54 -13.10 14.71
N ARG A 94 18.95 -11.89 15.07
CA ARG A 94 20.36 -11.47 15.14
C ARG A 94 21.22 -12.41 15.95
N THR A 95 20.74 -12.88 17.10
CA THR A 95 21.47 -13.80 17.98
C THR A 95 21.90 -15.09 17.27
N VAL A 96 21.03 -15.63 16.42
CA VAL A 96 21.31 -16.88 15.68
C VAL A 96 22.37 -16.66 14.60
N PHE A 97 22.33 -15.51 13.93
CA PHE A 97 23.28 -15.19 12.86
C PHE A 97 24.65 -14.75 13.39
N ASP A 98 24.67 -14.05 14.53
CA ASP A 98 25.92 -13.68 15.22
C ASP A 98 26.67 -14.93 15.69
N GLU A 99 25.97 -15.97 16.16
CA GLU A 99 26.55 -17.27 16.51
C GLU A 99 27.11 -18.04 15.30
N LEU A 100 26.43 -17.94 14.15
CA LEU A 100 26.86 -18.62 12.93
C LEU A 100 28.03 -17.91 12.24
N GLY A 101 28.16 -16.59 12.38
CA GLY A 101 29.22 -15.79 11.74
C GLY A 101 29.06 -15.62 10.22
N TYR A 102 27.90 -15.98 9.65
CA TYR A 102 27.61 -15.92 8.23
C TYR A 102 26.19 -15.38 7.97
N ILE A 103 26.04 -14.55 6.93
CA ILE A 103 24.74 -13.99 6.51
C ILE A 103 24.50 -14.21 5.01
N PRO A 104 23.27 -14.58 4.59
CA PRO A 104 22.90 -14.62 3.19
C PRO A 104 22.59 -13.21 2.65
N PHE A 105 22.93 -12.97 1.40
CA PHE A 105 22.66 -11.73 0.67
C PHE A 105 22.28 -12.06 -0.78
N VAL A 106 21.38 -11.28 -1.38
CA VAL A 106 21.03 -11.43 -2.80
C VAL A 106 21.95 -10.54 -3.62
N ASN A 107 22.82 -11.18 -4.40
CA ASN A 107 23.70 -10.50 -5.33
C ASN A 107 23.06 -10.37 -6.71
N THR A 108 23.54 -9.42 -7.52
CA THR A 108 23.02 -9.15 -8.86
C THR A 108 24.12 -8.84 -9.86
N ASN A 109 23.85 -9.06 -11.15
CA ASN A 109 24.74 -8.62 -12.22
C ASN A 109 24.75 -7.08 -12.37
N ASP A 110 25.80 -6.52 -12.99
CA ASP A 110 26.00 -5.07 -13.17
C ASP A 110 24.97 -4.39 -14.09
N THR A 111 24.03 -5.15 -14.65
CA THR A 111 23.05 -4.61 -15.59
C THR A 111 21.89 -3.92 -14.87
N LYS A 112 21.41 -2.81 -15.45
CA LYS A 112 20.23 -2.08 -14.93
C LYS A 112 18.90 -2.78 -15.24
N GLY A 113 18.91 -3.85 -16.04
CA GLY A 113 17.73 -4.60 -16.45
C GLY A 113 16.96 -3.93 -17.61
N GLY A 114 16.78 -4.64 -18.72
CA GLY A 114 16.00 -4.21 -19.89
C GLY A 114 15.72 -5.36 -20.85
N LYS A 115 14.90 -5.11 -21.89
CA LYS A 115 14.55 -6.09 -22.93
C LYS A 115 15.80 -6.45 -23.74
N GLY A 116 16.48 -7.53 -23.35
CA GLY A 116 17.74 -8.02 -23.95
C GLY A 116 18.89 -8.16 -22.95
N ASN A 117 18.91 -7.38 -21.87
CA ASN A 117 19.91 -7.47 -20.78
C ASN A 117 19.16 -7.56 -19.45
N GLU A 118 18.74 -8.78 -19.10
CA GLU A 118 17.96 -9.00 -17.89
C GLU A 118 18.84 -8.89 -16.64
N ARG A 119 18.25 -8.33 -15.58
CA ARG A 119 18.88 -8.35 -14.26
C ARG A 119 18.66 -9.70 -13.62
N ILE A 120 19.75 -10.30 -13.19
CA ILE A 120 19.83 -11.66 -12.67
C ILE A 120 20.17 -11.59 -11.18
N TYR A 121 19.55 -12.47 -10.39
CA TYR A 121 19.71 -12.58 -8.94
C TYR A 121 20.22 -13.97 -8.57
N TRP A 122 21.09 -14.05 -7.57
CA TRP A 122 21.50 -15.30 -6.94
C TRP A 122 21.82 -15.06 -5.46
N LEU A 123 21.74 -16.11 -4.65
CA LEU A 123 22.10 -16.07 -3.23
C LEU A 123 23.60 -16.29 -3.05
N GLU A 124 24.22 -15.47 -2.20
CA GLU A 124 25.59 -15.64 -1.73
C GLU A 124 25.64 -15.50 -0.22
N ILE A 125 26.63 -16.14 0.39
CA ILE A 125 26.86 -16.07 1.84
C ILE A 125 28.11 -15.24 2.08
N LYS A 126 28.00 -14.23 2.95
CA LYS A 126 29.13 -13.41 3.39
C LYS A 126 29.45 -13.73 4.84
N LYS A 127 30.74 -13.82 5.15
CA LYS A 127 31.22 -13.91 6.54
C LYS A 127 31.00 -12.57 7.23
N ILE A 128 30.51 -12.59 8.46
CA ILE A 128 30.42 -11.41 9.31
C ILE A 128 31.86 -11.05 9.75
N THR A 129 32.51 -10.14 9.02
CA THR A 129 33.72 -9.47 9.51
C THR A 129 33.31 -8.46 10.57
N ALA A 130 33.99 -8.43 11.70
CA ALA A 130 33.70 -7.57 12.86
C ALA A 130 33.74 -6.04 12.58
N GLU A 131 33.95 -5.62 11.33
CA GLU A 131 33.83 -4.25 10.85
C GLU A 131 32.42 -3.95 10.29
N VAL A 132 31.37 -4.54 10.86
CA VAL A 132 30.01 -4.06 10.60
C VAL A 132 29.82 -2.82 11.44
N ASP A 133 30.10 -1.67 10.83
CA ASP A 133 29.63 -0.32 11.18
C ASP A 133 28.73 -0.29 12.42
N GLU A 134 29.33 0.02 13.57
CA GLU A 134 28.62 0.43 14.80
C GLU A 134 27.84 1.76 14.60
N ASN A 135 27.79 2.30 13.38
CA ASN A 135 27.26 3.63 13.06
C ASN A 135 25.92 3.66 12.33
N HIS A 136 25.20 2.55 12.20
CA HIS A 136 23.84 2.56 11.62
C HIS A 136 22.70 2.30 12.63
N GLU A 137 22.89 2.63 13.91
CA GLU A 137 21.75 2.96 14.80
C GLU A 137 21.28 4.42 14.61
N THR A 138 21.19 4.90 13.36
CA THR A 138 20.86 6.31 13.10
C THR A 138 19.38 6.51 12.82
N SER A 139 18.49 6.33 13.80
CA SER A 139 17.15 6.96 13.86
C SER A 139 16.16 6.81 12.67
N GLU A 140 16.57 6.19 11.56
CA GLU A 140 15.84 5.98 10.31
C GLU A 140 15.02 4.67 10.35
N ASP A 141 15.37 3.73 11.25
CA ASP A 141 14.65 2.47 11.45
C ASP A 141 13.18 2.64 11.88
N ASN A 142 12.80 3.84 12.33
CA ASN A 142 11.41 4.15 12.70
C ASN A 142 10.73 5.13 11.73
N ILE A 143 11.38 5.43 10.60
CA ILE A 143 10.88 6.38 9.61
C ILE A 143 10.42 5.63 8.37
N VAL A 144 9.14 5.76 8.04
CA VAL A 144 8.58 5.32 6.76
C VAL A 144 8.70 6.48 5.77
N HIS A 145 9.29 6.18 4.62
CA HIS A 145 9.26 7.05 3.45
C HIS A 145 8.06 6.68 2.59
N TYR A 146 7.17 7.65 2.37
CA TYR A 146 6.02 7.50 1.51
C TYR A 146 6.35 7.93 0.09
N GLU A 147 5.75 7.26 -0.87
CA GLU A 147 5.76 7.62 -2.28
C GLU A 147 4.33 7.91 -2.73
N ARG A 148 4.21 8.91 -3.61
CA ARG A 148 2.94 9.22 -4.28
C ARG A 148 2.86 8.39 -5.55
N SER A 149 1.83 7.56 -5.67
CA SER A 149 1.54 6.93 -6.96
C SER A 149 1.11 7.98 -7.99
N ASN A 150 1.34 7.66 -9.27
CA ASN A 150 0.83 8.49 -10.36
C ASN A 150 -0.71 8.41 -10.38
N PRO A 151 -1.42 9.55 -10.45
CA PRO A 151 -2.89 9.57 -10.53
C PRO A 151 -3.45 8.76 -11.70
N ALA A 152 -2.71 8.64 -12.80
CA ALA A 152 -3.12 7.89 -13.98
C ALA A 152 -3.19 6.36 -13.76
N ASP A 153 -2.45 5.85 -12.77
CA ASP A 153 -2.38 4.41 -12.48
C ASP A 153 -3.63 3.93 -11.70
N ILE A 154 -4.42 4.86 -11.15
CA ILE A 154 -5.57 4.55 -10.29
C ILE A 154 -6.84 4.41 -11.14
N LYS A 155 -7.51 3.26 -11.01
CA LYS A 155 -8.75 2.99 -11.73
C LYS A 155 -9.94 3.69 -11.06
N LEU A 156 -10.42 4.75 -11.69
CA LEU A 156 -11.63 5.47 -11.27
C LEU A 156 -12.90 4.78 -11.76
N SER A 157 -13.98 4.98 -11.01
CA SER A 157 -15.33 4.64 -11.47
C SER A 157 -15.70 5.44 -12.73
N TRP A 158 -16.51 4.84 -13.61
CA TRP A 158 -16.81 5.40 -14.94
C TRP A 158 -17.32 6.85 -14.90
N LEU A 159 -18.22 7.15 -13.96
CA LEU A 159 -18.75 8.50 -13.74
C LEU A 159 -17.63 9.51 -13.42
N TYR A 160 -16.73 9.15 -12.50
CA TYR A 160 -15.65 10.02 -12.04
C TYR A 160 -14.51 10.13 -13.05
N LYS A 161 -14.34 9.13 -13.94
CA LYS A 161 -13.39 9.19 -15.06
C LYS A 161 -13.71 10.33 -16.04
N PHE A 162 -14.99 10.69 -16.19
CA PHE A 162 -15.38 11.83 -17.03
C PHE A 162 -15.02 13.18 -16.39
N ILE A 163 -15.14 13.26 -15.06
CA ILE A 163 -14.92 14.46 -14.27
C ILE A 163 -13.42 14.69 -14.05
N PHE A 164 -12.71 13.68 -13.55
CA PHE A 164 -11.28 13.69 -13.27
C PHE A 164 -10.49 13.29 -14.53
N LYS A 165 -9.90 14.27 -15.20
CA LYS A 165 -8.99 14.00 -16.33
C LYS A 165 -7.63 13.59 -15.77
N ASN A 166 -7.14 12.41 -16.16
CA ASN A 166 -5.88 11.84 -15.67
C ASN A 166 -5.80 11.76 -14.13
N GLY A 167 -6.93 11.57 -13.46
CA GLY A 167 -6.98 11.51 -11.99
C GLY A 167 -6.91 12.88 -11.29
N GLU A 168 -6.94 13.99 -12.04
CA GLU A 168 -6.92 15.35 -11.48
C GLU A 168 -8.16 16.17 -11.87
N LEU A 169 -8.58 17.04 -10.96
CA LEU A 169 -9.68 17.96 -11.12
C LEU A 169 -9.26 19.36 -10.67
N ARG A 170 -9.35 20.33 -11.58
CA ARG A 170 -9.20 21.75 -11.23
C ARG A 170 -10.52 22.25 -10.65
N ASN A 171 -10.53 22.65 -9.38
CA ASN A 171 -11.77 22.96 -8.65
C ASN A 171 -12.54 24.15 -9.28
N LYS A 172 -11.82 25.14 -9.83
CA LYS A 172 -12.41 26.29 -10.53
C LYS A 172 -12.78 26.03 -12.00
N SER A 173 -12.51 24.84 -12.54
CA SER A 173 -12.94 24.51 -13.90
C SER A 173 -14.44 24.28 -13.94
N LEU A 174 -15.06 24.37 -15.14
CA LEU A 174 -16.48 24.06 -15.32
C LEU A 174 -16.85 22.68 -14.75
N ARG A 175 -15.96 21.70 -14.90
CA ARG A 175 -16.14 20.33 -14.36
C ARG A 175 -16.05 20.28 -12.85
N GLY A 176 -15.10 21.02 -12.28
CA GLY A 176 -14.95 21.16 -10.83
C GLY A 176 -16.16 21.84 -10.21
N LEU A 177 -16.64 22.91 -10.84
CA LEU A 177 -17.86 23.61 -10.42
C LEU A 177 -19.09 22.69 -10.54
N LEU A 178 -19.25 21.97 -11.67
CA LEU A 178 -20.33 20.98 -11.82
C LEU A 178 -20.29 19.91 -10.73
N MET A 179 -19.11 19.34 -10.43
CA MET A 179 -18.97 18.35 -9.36
C MET A 179 -19.36 18.93 -8.00
N ILE A 180 -18.85 20.12 -7.66
CA ILE A 180 -19.18 20.81 -6.42
C ILE A 180 -20.68 21.07 -6.34
N THR A 181 -21.30 21.58 -7.41
CA THR A 181 -22.74 21.82 -7.49
C THR A 181 -23.52 20.53 -7.29
N VAL A 182 -23.15 19.42 -7.94
CA VAL A 182 -23.81 18.11 -7.78
C VAL A 182 -23.69 17.60 -6.34
N LEU A 183 -22.51 17.74 -5.72
CA LEU A 183 -22.29 17.35 -4.33
C LEU A 183 -23.20 18.15 -3.39
N PHE A 184 -23.18 19.49 -3.47
CA PHE A 184 -24.03 20.32 -2.61
C PHE A 184 -25.52 20.16 -2.92
N SER A 185 -25.92 20.05 -4.19
CA SER A 185 -27.31 19.84 -4.57
C SER A 185 -27.85 18.50 -4.08
N SER A 186 -27.01 17.47 -3.99
CA SER A 186 -27.44 16.18 -3.45
C SER A 186 -27.68 16.23 -1.94
N VAL A 187 -26.88 16.99 -1.17
CA VAL A 187 -27.10 17.18 0.27
C VAL A 187 -28.37 18.01 0.50
N ILE A 188 -28.53 19.12 -0.24
CA ILE A 188 -29.71 19.98 -0.17
C ILE A 188 -30.96 19.21 -0.62
N GLY A 189 -30.85 18.48 -1.73
CA GLY A 189 -31.94 17.66 -2.28
C GLY A 189 -32.35 16.55 -1.32
N TRP A 190 -31.41 15.92 -0.63
CA TRP A 190 -31.70 14.93 0.41
C TRP A 190 -32.43 15.57 1.61
N ALA A 191 -31.96 16.72 2.08
CA ALA A 191 -32.63 17.46 3.16
C ALA A 191 -34.05 17.89 2.77
N ALA A 192 -34.24 18.37 1.54
CA ALA A 192 -35.55 18.71 1.00
C ALA A 192 -36.46 17.47 0.88
N TYR A 193 -35.92 16.33 0.47
CA TYR A 193 -36.66 15.06 0.42
C TYR A 193 -37.14 14.65 1.81
N VAL A 194 -36.26 14.67 2.83
CA VAL A 194 -36.64 14.38 4.23
C VAL A 194 -37.70 15.35 4.73
N PHE A 195 -37.59 16.64 4.38
CA PHE A 195 -38.57 17.65 4.75
C PHE A 195 -39.94 17.41 4.11
N ILE A 196 -39.99 17.16 2.80
CA ILE A 196 -41.22 16.86 2.06
C ILE A 196 -41.85 15.56 2.57
N PHE A 197 -41.05 14.52 2.79
CA PHE A 197 -41.50 13.26 3.36
C PHE A 197 -42.14 13.46 4.74
N SER A 198 -41.55 14.32 5.57
CA SER A 198 -42.12 14.68 6.87
C SER A 198 -43.44 15.44 6.75
N LEU A 199 -43.59 16.34 5.77
CA LEU A 199 -44.85 17.04 5.53
C LEU A 199 -45.97 16.10 5.07
N VAL A 200 -45.66 15.15 4.20
CA VAL A 200 -46.63 14.14 3.73
C VAL A 200 -47.14 13.30 4.91
N LEU A 201 -46.24 12.86 5.79
CA LEU A 201 -46.61 12.10 6.99
C LEU A 201 -47.50 12.87 7.98
N VAL A 202 -47.41 14.20 8.01
CA VAL A 202 -48.21 15.04 8.93
C VAL A 202 -49.59 15.39 8.35
N GLN A 203 -49.74 15.37 7.03
CA GLN A 203 -51.00 15.68 6.36
C GLN A 203 -52.03 14.54 6.42
N ASP A 204 -51.57 13.30 6.53
CA ASP A 204 -52.46 12.17 6.73
C ASP A 204 -52.93 12.15 8.19
N GLU A 205 -54.22 12.42 8.44
CA GLU A 205 -54.91 12.17 9.72
C GLU A 205 -55.01 10.66 10.06
N GLN A 206 -54.19 9.82 9.41
CA GLN A 206 -54.18 8.37 9.60
C GLN A 206 -53.41 7.99 10.87
N SER A 207 -53.94 7.00 11.57
CA SER A 207 -53.22 6.35 12.67
C SER A 207 -51.88 5.81 12.18
N PHE A 208 -50.77 6.27 12.76
CA PHE A 208 -49.41 5.80 12.47
C PHE A 208 -49.36 4.28 12.37
N THR A 209 -49.17 3.76 11.17
CA THR A 209 -49.07 2.32 10.95
C THR A 209 -47.65 1.85 11.26
N SER A 210 -47.48 0.59 11.68
CA SER A 210 -46.15 0.00 11.93
C SER A 210 -45.21 0.06 10.71
N LEU A 211 -45.78 0.11 9.51
CA LEU A 211 -45.09 0.25 8.23
C LEU A 211 -44.50 1.66 8.03
N ASP A 212 -45.16 2.71 8.50
CA ASP A 212 -44.65 4.08 8.43
C ASP A 212 -43.44 4.27 9.36
N LEU A 213 -43.52 3.70 10.57
CA LEU A 213 -42.41 3.68 11.51
C LEU A 213 -41.20 2.93 10.94
N PHE A 214 -41.42 1.84 10.20
CA PHE A 214 -40.35 1.13 9.50
C PHE A 214 -39.68 2.03 8.45
N TRP A 215 -40.45 2.71 7.58
CA TRP A 215 -39.88 3.60 6.57
C TRP A 215 -39.14 4.79 7.16
N ILE A 216 -39.66 5.41 8.22
CA ILE A 216 -38.98 6.50 8.94
C ILE A 216 -37.65 6.01 9.49
N THR A 217 -37.62 4.81 10.07
CA THR A 217 -36.39 4.21 10.61
C THR A 217 -35.38 3.93 9.49
N CYS A 218 -35.81 3.37 8.37
CA CYS A 218 -34.97 3.15 7.20
C CYS A 218 -34.43 4.47 6.62
N LEU A 219 -35.27 5.51 6.54
CA LEU A 219 -34.87 6.83 6.05
C LEU A 219 -33.84 7.48 6.97
N GLY A 220 -34.04 7.41 8.29
CA GLY A 220 -33.09 7.91 9.28
C GLY A 220 -31.75 7.17 9.22
N PHE A 221 -31.79 5.84 9.14
CA PHE A 221 -30.59 5.01 9.01
C PHE A 221 -29.82 5.30 7.72
N PHE A 222 -30.50 5.40 6.58
CA PHE A 222 -29.87 5.73 5.31
C PHE A 222 -29.31 7.15 5.30
N SER A 223 -30.04 8.12 5.87
CA SER A 223 -29.56 9.50 6.04
C SER A 223 -28.27 9.54 6.87
N PHE A 224 -28.22 8.77 7.96
CA PHE A 224 -27.03 8.67 8.81
C PHE A 224 -25.83 8.07 8.05
N ILE A 225 -26.04 6.98 7.30
CA ILE A 225 -24.98 6.36 6.47
C ILE A 225 -24.46 7.36 5.43
N MET A 226 -25.37 8.01 4.68
CA MET A 226 -25.01 8.99 3.66
C MET A 226 -24.22 10.16 4.26
N PHE A 227 -24.69 10.69 5.39
CA PHE A 227 -23.99 11.77 6.07
C PHE A 227 -22.58 11.35 6.53
N LYS A 228 -22.47 10.18 7.18
CA LYS A 228 -21.21 9.68 7.75
C LYS A 228 -20.16 9.33 6.70
N TYR A 229 -20.54 8.62 5.64
CA TYR A 229 -19.58 8.07 4.68
C TYR A 229 -19.39 8.93 3.43
N TRP A 230 -20.26 9.92 3.21
CA TRP A 230 -20.21 10.74 2.00
C TRP A 230 -20.06 12.22 2.31
N ALA A 231 -20.92 12.80 3.16
CA ALA A 231 -20.87 14.23 3.47
C ALA A 231 -19.64 14.61 4.32
N ILE A 232 -19.39 13.90 5.42
CA ILE A 232 -18.27 14.22 6.35
C ILE A 232 -16.90 14.16 5.66
N PRO A 233 -16.54 13.09 4.91
CA PRO A 233 -15.23 13.04 4.25
C PRO A 233 -15.02 14.20 3.27
N LEU A 234 -16.04 14.53 2.47
CA LEU A 234 -15.96 15.61 1.49
C LEU A 234 -15.89 16.99 2.15
N TRP A 235 -16.59 17.20 3.26
CA TRP A 235 -16.52 18.44 4.04
C TRP A 235 -15.14 18.66 4.66
N ASN A 236 -14.49 17.60 5.11
CA ASN A 236 -13.17 17.65 5.72
C ASN A 236 -12.02 17.79 4.70
N LEU A 237 -12.28 17.55 3.41
CA LEU A 237 -11.27 17.57 2.36
C LEU A 237 -10.48 18.90 2.27
N PRO A 238 -11.10 20.10 2.33
CA PRO A 238 -10.38 21.37 2.24
C PRO A 238 -9.45 21.63 3.43
N GLU A 239 -9.83 21.15 4.62
CA GLU A 239 -9.08 21.32 5.87
C GLU A 239 -7.97 20.28 6.01
N HIS A 240 -8.32 18.99 5.94
CA HIS A 240 -7.36 17.89 6.11
C HIS A 240 -6.40 17.76 4.91
N ARG A 241 -6.78 18.30 3.75
CA ARG A 241 -6.05 18.26 2.46
C ARG A 241 -5.82 16.87 1.88
N VAL A 242 -5.74 15.84 2.70
CA VAL A 242 -5.66 14.45 2.30
C VAL A 242 -6.71 13.68 3.08
N ILE A 243 -7.55 12.93 2.38
CA ILE A 243 -8.56 12.04 2.97
C ILE A 243 -8.55 10.72 2.20
N LYS A 244 -9.16 9.67 2.78
CA LYS A 244 -9.48 8.45 2.01
C LYS A 244 -10.50 8.78 0.92
N ALA A 245 -10.26 8.26 -0.29
CA ALA A 245 -11.22 8.40 -1.36
C ALA A 245 -12.50 7.61 -1.01
N PRO A 246 -13.71 8.20 -1.16
CA PRO A 246 -14.95 7.47 -0.99
C PRO A 246 -15.05 6.30 -1.98
N MET A 247 -15.65 5.18 -1.54
CA MET A 247 -15.79 3.97 -2.36
C MET A 247 -16.48 4.23 -3.70
N SER A 248 -17.38 5.22 -3.77
CA SER A 248 -18.06 5.60 -5.02
C SER A 248 -17.09 6.13 -6.10
N LEU A 249 -15.94 6.67 -5.70
CA LEU A 249 -15.00 7.35 -6.61
C LEU A 249 -14.03 6.37 -7.30
N ILE A 250 -13.63 5.33 -6.58
CA ILE A 250 -12.75 4.27 -7.08
C ILE A 250 -13.54 3.15 -7.76
N SER A 251 -12.89 2.45 -8.68
CA SER A 251 -13.44 1.23 -9.27
C SER A 251 -13.42 0.10 -8.23
N PHE A 252 -14.36 -0.84 -8.32
CA PHE A 252 -14.37 -2.05 -7.49
C PHE A 252 -13.10 -2.91 -7.60
N ALA A 253 -12.30 -2.71 -8.66
CA ALA A 253 -11.02 -3.40 -8.85
C ALA A 253 -9.85 -2.74 -8.11
N GLU A 254 -10.05 -1.58 -7.47
CA GLU A 254 -9.03 -0.88 -6.70
C GLU A 254 -9.38 -0.96 -5.21
N ASP A 255 -8.46 -1.47 -4.39
CA ASP A 255 -8.74 -1.69 -2.96
C ASP A 255 -8.73 -0.40 -2.14
N HIS A 256 -7.90 0.57 -2.54
CA HIS A 256 -7.75 1.83 -1.82
C HIS A 256 -7.13 2.94 -2.66
N ALA A 257 -7.66 4.14 -2.49
CA ALA A 257 -7.07 5.40 -2.96
C ALA A 257 -7.30 6.51 -1.94
N ASP A 258 -6.60 7.61 -2.15
CA ASP A 258 -6.62 8.82 -1.35
C ASP A 258 -6.98 10.01 -2.26
N LEU A 259 -7.68 10.99 -1.70
CA LEU A 259 -7.90 12.28 -2.35
C LEU A 259 -6.97 13.31 -1.74
N GLU A 260 -6.18 13.97 -2.57
CA GLU A 260 -5.27 15.03 -2.17
C GLU A 260 -5.68 16.35 -2.82
N MET A 261 -5.85 17.40 -2.00
CA MET A 261 -6.04 18.77 -2.41
C MET A 261 -4.74 19.58 -2.24
N TYR A 262 -4.28 20.16 -3.33
CA TYR A 262 -3.11 21.03 -3.34
C TYR A 262 -3.34 22.26 -4.21
N ARG A 263 -2.40 23.21 -4.14
CA ARG A 263 -2.38 24.39 -4.98
C ARG A 263 -1.23 24.29 -5.95
N ASP A 264 -1.52 24.48 -7.23
CA ASP A 264 -0.51 24.55 -8.27
C ASP A 264 0.26 25.88 -8.21
N LYS A 265 1.34 26.00 -9.00
CA LYS A 265 2.15 27.22 -9.16
C LYS A 265 1.29 28.44 -9.52
N ASP A 266 0.26 28.22 -10.33
CA ASP A 266 -0.72 29.24 -10.75
C ASP A 266 -1.80 29.53 -9.69
N ARG A 267 -1.61 29.06 -8.45
CA ARG A 267 -2.56 29.19 -7.32
C ARG A 267 -3.94 28.58 -7.59
N ASN A 268 -4.06 27.72 -8.60
CA ASN A 268 -5.26 26.94 -8.86
C ASN A 268 -5.40 25.85 -7.79
N GLN A 269 -6.60 25.70 -7.21
CA GLN A 269 -6.89 24.55 -6.35
C GLN A 269 -7.15 23.32 -7.21
N ILE A 270 -6.37 22.27 -6.98
CA ILE A 270 -6.45 21.00 -7.68
C ILE A 270 -6.75 19.91 -6.66
N THR A 271 -7.73 19.07 -6.98
CA THR A 271 -8.04 17.83 -6.28
C THR A 271 -7.56 16.67 -7.15
N ARG A 272 -6.65 15.86 -6.64
CA ARG A 272 -6.12 14.68 -7.33
C ARG A 272 -6.44 13.41 -6.57
N VAL A 273 -6.65 12.32 -7.31
CA VAL A 273 -6.74 10.98 -6.76
C VAL A 273 -5.33 10.40 -6.77
N THR A 274 -4.86 9.94 -5.62
CA THR A 274 -3.51 9.39 -5.48
C THR A 274 -3.52 8.23 -4.50
N LYS A 275 -2.37 7.61 -4.28
CA LYS A 275 -2.17 6.53 -3.34
C LYS A 275 -0.84 6.78 -2.68
N PHE A 276 -0.86 6.94 -1.36
CA PHE A 276 0.36 7.03 -0.58
C PHE A 276 0.75 5.63 -0.13
N LYS A 277 1.94 5.20 -0.52
CA LYS A 277 2.52 3.92 -0.13
C LYS A 277 3.90 4.13 0.47
N GLY A 278 4.19 3.47 1.57
CA GLY A 278 5.54 3.37 2.12
C GLY A 278 5.97 1.93 2.30
N THR A 279 7.23 1.72 2.62
CA THR A 279 7.76 0.42 3.03
C THR A 279 7.97 0.41 4.54
N CYS A 280 7.44 -0.59 5.22
CA CYS A 280 7.57 -0.73 6.67
C CYS A 280 9.02 -1.09 7.02
N PRO A 281 9.73 -0.34 7.86
CA PRO A 281 11.12 -0.67 8.22
C PRO A 281 11.23 -1.97 9.04
N ILE A 282 10.15 -2.42 9.70
CA ILE A 282 10.18 -3.59 10.60
C ILE A 282 9.96 -4.93 9.85
N CYS A 283 9.15 -4.91 8.80
CA CYS A 283 8.74 -6.13 8.08
C CYS A 283 8.70 -6.00 6.56
N THR A 284 9.12 -4.83 6.04
CA THR A 284 9.24 -4.53 4.61
C THR A 284 7.92 -4.66 3.82
N SER A 285 6.78 -4.81 4.49
CA SER A 285 5.46 -4.82 3.87
C SER A 285 5.00 -3.40 3.55
N ASP A 286 4.00 -3.30 2.69
CA ASP A 286 3.38 -2.03 2.29
C ASP A 286 2.75 -1.35 3.52
N VAL A 287 3.05 -0.05 3.68
CA VAL A 287 2.38 0.85 4.62
C VAL A 287 1.41 1.70 3.82
N ILE A 288 0.13 1.64 4.17
CA ILE A 288 -0.95 2.35 3.47
C ILE A 288 -1.65 3.31 4.43
N LEU A 289 -2.16 4.42 3.90
CA LEU A 289 -2.91 5.37 4.74
C LEU A 289 -4.28 4.80 5.12
N LYS A 290 -4.63 4.92 6.40
CA LYS A 290 -5.94 4.62 6.98
C LYS A 290 -6.35 5.71 7.95
N ASP A 291 -7.64 5.75 8.26
CA ASP A 291 -8.18 6.68 9.25
C ASP A 291 -7.51 6.48 10.62
N GLY A 292 -7.17 7.60 11.25
CA GLY A 292 -6.71 7.63 12.63
C GLY A 292 -7.78 7.12 13.57
N LYS A 293 -7.38 6.37 14.59
CA LYS A 293 -8.27 6.00 15.69
C LYS A 293 -8.41 7.19 16.66
N PRO A 294 -9.44 7.23 17.54
CA PRO A 294 -9.66 8.36 18.44
C PRO A 294 -8.51 8.69 19.40
N ASP A 295 -7.66 7.72 19.74
CA ASP A 295 -6.41 7.88 20.50
C ASP A 295 -5.32 8.62 19.70
N GLN A 296 -5.46 8.68 18.38
CA GLN A 296 -4.51 9.27 17.45
C GLN A 296 -5.01 10.67 17.07
N LYS A 297 -4.21 11.71 17.37
CA LYS A 297 -4.57 13.11 17.04
C LYS A 297 -4.60 13.41 15.55
N MET A 298 -4.03 12.53 14.72
CA MET A 298 -3.91 12.72 13.27
C MET A 298 -5.10 12.07 12.55
N PRO A 299 -5.71 12.76 11.55
CA PRO A 299 -6.86 12.22 10.84
C PRO A 299 -6.50 11.00 9.98
N LEU A 300 -5.26 10.94 9.48
CA LEU A 300 -4.72 9.82 8.73
C LEU A 300 -3.40 9.36 9.32
N VAL A 301 -3.21 8.05 9.33
CA VAL A 301 -1.97 7.39 9.77
C VAL A 301 -1.58 6.32 8.75
N GLY A 302 -0.29 6.08 8.59
CA GLY A 302 0.20 4.93 7.84
C GLY A 302 0.11 3.67 8.68
N ARG A 303 -0.55 2.63 8.17
CA ARG A 303 -0.62 1.32 8.81
C ARG A 303 0.00 0.28 7.90
N CYS A 304 0.88 -0.54 8.48
CA CYS A 304 1.41 -1.71 7.79
C CYS A 304 0.27 -2.69 7.45
N VAL A 305 0.35 -3.33 6.28
CA VAL A 305 -0.64 -4.35 5.88
C VAL A 305 -0.51 -5.62 6.74
N GLU A 306 0.70 -6.09 7.04
CA GLU A 306 0.91 -7.29 7.88
C GLU A 306 0.52 -7.09 9.35
N SER A 307 0.88 -5.94 9.94
CA SER A 307 0.65 -5.67 11.36
C SER A 307 0.00 -4.29 11.55
N PRO A 308 -1.29 -4.15 11.22
CA PRO A 308 -1.97 -2.85 11.17
C PRO A 308 -2.18 -2.22 12.55
N PHE A 309 -2.09 -3.01 13.63
CA PHE A 309 -2.29 -2.55 15.00
C PHE A 309 -0.99 -2.18 15.72
N ALA A 310 0.14 -2.81 15.40
CA ALA A 310 1.43 -2.54 16.05
C ALA A 310 2.35 -1.64 15.20
N HIS A 311 2.33 -1.78 13.87
CA HIS A 311 3.18 -0.99 12.98
C HIS A 311 2.37 0.20 12.43
N VAL A 312 2.25 1.24 13.27
CA VAL A 312 1.55 2.48 12.94
C VAL A 312 2.55 3.63 12.83
N TYR A 313 2.40 4.45 11.81
CA TYR A 313 3.30 5.56 11.49
C TYR A 313 2.50 6.85 11.26
N SER A 314 3.07 7.99 11.64
CA SER A 314 2.54 9.30 11.32
C SER A 314 2.60 9.53 9.82
N PHE A 315 1.82 10.48 9.31
CA PHE A 315 1.89 10.84 7.90
C PHE A 315 1.99 12.35 7.74
N ASP A 316 3.09 12.79 7.13
CA ASP A 316 3.21 14.16 6.64
C ASP A 316 3.22 14.16 5.10
N ARG A 317 2.19 14.78 4.53
CA ARG A 317 2.02 14.91 3.08
C ARG A 317 3.10 15.73 2.41
N VAL A 318 3.78 16.64 3.10
CA VAL A 318 4.77 17.54 2.49
C VAL A 318 6.12 16.86 2.43
N THR A 319 6.61 16.38 3.57
CA THR A 319 7.90 15.68 3.66
C THR A 319 7.84 14.25 3.13
N LEU A 320 6.64 13.67 3.01
CA LEU A 320 6.43 12.24 2.71
C LEU A 320 7.18 11.32 3.67
N LYS A 321 7.31 11.73 4.94
CA LYS A 321 7.93 10.92 5.98
C LYS A 321 6.94 10.66 7.12
N GLY A 322 7.10 9.52 7.78
CA GLY A 322 6.28 9.12 8.92
C GLY A 322 7.10 8.51 10.01
N LYS A 323 6.95 8.96 11.26
CA LYS A 323 7.59 8.36 12.42
C LYS A 323 6.64 7.34 13.05
N GLN A 324 7.18 6.28 13.62
CA GLN A 324 6.36 5.30 14.35
C GLN A 324 5.59 5.97 15.49
N ILE A 325 4.29 5.71 15.57
CA ILE A 325 3.40 6.13 16.65
C ILE A 325 3.26 4.94 17.59
N LYS A 326 3.58 5.13 18.87
CA LYS A 326 3.38 4.13 19.93
C LYS A 326 1.99 4.20 20.51
#